data_AF-A0A1D3DZ87-F1
#
_entry.id   AF-A0A1D3DZ87-F1
#
_cell.length_a   1.000
_cell.length_b   1.000
_cell.length_c   1.000
_cell.angle_alpha   90.00
_cell.angle_beta   90.00
_cell.angle_gamma   90.00
#
_symmetry.space_group_name_H-M   'P 1'
#
loop_
_entity.id
_entity.type
_entity.pdbx_description
1 polymer ?
#
loop_
_entity_poly.entity_id
_entity_poly.type
_entity_poly.pdbx_seq_one_letter_code
_entity_poly.pdbx_strand_id
1 'polypeptide(L)'
;MDASGQPTLDEIEDRFAALAAGRLSRDEADRWAARWVVEDGTAWDDLSWWALNCLYGIDVPAGESGGYLHDDEQVRGWLAELRKRRAR
;
A
#
# COMPACT_ATOMS: atom_id res chain seq x y z
N MET A 1 -8.29 -1.89 12.69
CA MET A 1 -9.19 -2.75 11.90
C MET A 1 -10.63 -2.32 12.15
N ASP A 2 -11.51 -2.49 11.18
CA ASP A 2 -12.94 -2.24 11.31
C ASP A 2 -13.66 -3.39 12.04
N ALA A 3 -15.00 -3.37 12.09
CA ALA A 3 -15.79 -4.42 12.73
C ALA A 3 -15.67 -5.80 12.03
N SER A 4 -15.19 -5.84 10.79
CA SER A 4 -14.99 -7.06 10.01
C SER A 4 -13.55 -7.60 10.10
N GLY A 5 -12.65 -6.90 10.78
CA GLY A 5 -11.24 -7.26 10.87
C GLY A 5 -10.43 -6.79 9.66
N GLN A 6 -11.00 -6.00 8.76
CA GLN A 6 -10.28 -5.39 7.64
C GLN A 6 -9.48 -4.17 8.14
N PRO A 7 -8.30 -3.88 7.58
CA PRO A 7 -7.59 -2.65 7.89
C PRO A 7 -8.42 -1.45 7.43
N THR A 8 -8.47 -0.46 8.30
CA THR A 8 -9.03 0.85 8.01
C THR A 8 -8.13 1.61 7.04
N LEU A 9 -8.69 2.64 6.41
CA LEU A 9 -7.90 3.56 5.56
C LEU A 9 -6.74 4.21 6.32
N ASP A 10 -6.90 4.47 7.62
CA ASP A 10 -5.84 4.95 8.51
C ASP A 10 -4.67 3.95 8.59
N GLU A 11 -4.98 2.67 8.78
CA GLU A 11 -3.94 1.63 8.84
C GLU A 11 -3.23 1.47 7.49
N ILE A 12 -3.94 1.59 6.38
CA ILE A 12 -3.34 1.58 5.03
C ILE A 12 -2.41 2.80 4.86
N GLU A 13 -2.86 4.00 5.24
CA GLU A 13 -2.05 5.22 5.18
C GLU A 13 -0.79 5.11 6.05
N ASP A 14 -0.90 4.54 7.25
CA ASP A 14 0.22 4.30 8.15
C ASP A 14 1.27 3.37 7.53
N ARG A 15 0.86 2.37 6.73
CA ARG A 15 1.82 1.52 5.98
C ARG A 15 2.58 2.32 4.94
N PHE A 16 1.91 3.17 4.17
CA PHE A 16 2.58 4.07 3.24
C PHE A 16 3.54 5.01 3.96
N ALA A 17 3.14 5.59 5.09
CA ALA A 17 3.97 6.51 5.86
C ALA A 17 5.19 5.80 6.48
N ALA A 18 5.03 4.56 6.96
CA ALA A 18 6.12 3.76 7.48
C ALA A 18 7.10 3.35 6.38
N LEU A 19 6.60 2.94 5.21
CA LEU A 19 7.39 2.61 4.03
C LEU A 19 8.19 3.82 3.53
N ALA A 20 7.54 4.98 3.36
CA ALA A 20 8.18 6.21 2.92
C ALA A 20 9.24 6.73 3.91
N ALA A 21 9.09 6.41 5.20
CA ALA A 21 10.06 6.74 6.25
C ALA A 21 11.17 5.69 6.43
N GLY A 22 11.16 4.60 5.64
CA GLY A 22 12.12 3.49 5.79
C GLY A 22 11.96 2.68 7.09
N ARG A 23 10.82 2.81 7.78
CA ARG A 23 10.50 2.05 9.01
C ARG A 23 9.82 0.72 8.74
N LEU A 24 9.38 0.50 7.50
CA LEU A 24 8.78 -0.73 7.00
C LEU A 24 9.50 -1.11 5.70
N SER A 25 9.89 -2.37 5.55
CA SER A 25 10.48 -2.83 4.30
C SER A 25 9.43 -3.03 3.21
N ARG A 26 9.86 -3.01 1.94
CA ARG A 26 8.98 -3.24 0.79
C ARG A 26 8.36 -4.63 0.79
N ASP A 27 9.15 -5.66 1.11
CA ASP A 27 8.67 -7.04 1.24
C ASP A 27 7.63 -7.18 2.37
N GLU A 28 7.84 -6.55 3.53
CA GLU A 28 6.83 -6.57 4.60
C GLU A 28 5.54 -5.83 4.22
N ALA A 29 5.65 -4.74 3.46
CA ALA A 29 4.51 -3.98 2.96
C ALA A 29 3.72 -4.79 1.90
N ASP A 30 4.42 -5.42 0.96
CA ASP A 30 3.83 -6.31 -0.05
C ASP A 30 3.07 -7.46 0.61
N ARG A 31 3.74 -8.25 1.46
CA ARG A 31 3.12 -9.42 2.10
C ARG A 31 1.91 -9.04 2.95
N TRP A 32 1.94 -7.87 3.58
CA TRP A 32 0.78 -7.36 4.30
C TRP A 32 -0.39 -7.00 3.38
N ALA A 33 -0.13 -6.33 2.24
CA ALA A 33 -1.16 -5.98 1.28
C ALA A 33 -1.72 -7.22 0.56
N ALA A 34 -0.86 -8.16 0.20
CA ALA A 34 -1.21 -9.42 -0.46
C ALA A 34 -2.27 -10.21 0.31
N ARG A 35 -2.19 -10.22 1.65
CA ARG A 35 -3.20 -10.86 2.52
C ARG A 35 -4.62 -10.36 2.21
N TRP A 36 -4.79 -9.08 1.97
CA TRP A 36 -6.09 -8.45 1.76
C TRP A 36 -6.53 -8.44 0.30
N VAL A 37 -5.57 -8.32 -0.63
CA VAL A 37 -5.85 -8.29 -2.08
C VAL A 37 -6.21 -9.69 -2.60
N VAL A 38 -5.63 -10.75 -2.04
CA VAL A 38 -5.87 -12.14 -2.46
C VAL A 38 -7.07 -12.75 -1.72
N GLU A 39 -7.48 -12.20 -0.57
CA GLU A 39 -8.61 -12.68 0.20
C GLU A 39 -9.95 -12.38 -0.51
N ASP A 40 -10.52 -13.42 -1.10
CA ASP A 40 -11.80 -13.36 -1.79
C ASP A 40 -12.97 -13.06 -0.83
N GLY A 41 -13.98 -12.32 -1.32
CA GLY A 41 -15.17 -11.96 -0.54
C GLY A 41 -15.04 -10.71 0.34
N THR A 42 -13.88 -10.05 0.36
CA THR A 42 -13.67 -8.78 1.09
C THR A 42 -14.19 -7.60 0.26
N ALA A 43 -15.21 -6.91 0.77
CA ALA A 43 -15.74 -5.71 0.11
C ALA A 43 -14.92 -4.46 0.51
N TRP A 44 -14.28 -3.84 -0.47
CA TRP A 44 -13.49 -2.62 -0.30
C TRP A 44 -14.20 -1.41 -0.90
N ASP A 45 -14.05 -0.25 -0.28
CA ASP A 45 -14.29 1.01 -0.99
C ASP A 45 -13.20 1.28 -2.03
N ASP A 46 -13.53 2.08 -3.05
CA ASP A 46 -12.63 2.37 -4.18
C ASP A 46 -11.26 2.91 -3.74
N LEU A 47 -11.21 3.71 -2.68
CA LEU A 47 -9.98 4.35 -2.23
C LEU A 47 -9.08 3.36 -1.49
N SER A 48 -9.65 2.60 -0.55
CA SER A 48 -8.93 1.55 0.16
C SER A 48 -8.43 0.47 -0.80
N TRP A 49 -9.26 0.07 -1.77
CA TRP A 49 -8.86 -0.91 -2.79
C TRP A 49 -7.71 -0.41 -3.65
N TRP A 50 -7.78 0.83 -4.13
CA TRP A 50 -6.69 1.44 -4.89
C TRP A 50 -5.40 1.49 -4.08
N ALA A 51 -5.47 1.89 -2.81
CA ALA A 51 -4.30 2.02 -1.94
C ALA A 51 -3.63 0.67 -1.65
N LEU A 52 -4.42 -0.39 -1.42
CA LEU A 52 -3.90 -1.75 -1.24
C LEU A 52 -3.19 -2.27 -2.49
N ASN A 53 -3.76 -2.02 -3.68
CA ASN A 53 -3.14 -2.44 -4.94
C ASN A 53 -1.83 -1.70 -5.26
N CYS A 54 -1.62 -0.49 -4.73
CA CYS A 54 -0.34 0.19 -4.83
C CYS A 54 0.75 -0.42 -3.91
N LEU A 55 0.36 -1.01 -2.77
CA LEU A 55 1.28 -1.70 -1.87
C LEU A 55 1.56 -3.14 -2.32
N TYR A 56 0.59 -3.79 -2.95
CA TYR A 56 0.77 -5.13 -3.50
C TYR A 56 1.65 -5.07 -4.76
N GLY A 57 2.79 -5.76 -4.73
CA GLY A 57 3.85 -5.72 -5.75
C GLY A 57 4.89 -4.63 -5.54
N ILE A 58 4.93 -3.97 -4.38
CA ILE A 58 5.88 -2.87 -4.12
C ILE A 58 7.35 -3.31 -4.00
N ASP A 59 7.57 -4.60 -3.84
CA ASP A 59 8.88 -5.26 -3.77
C ASP A 59 9.34 -5.86 -5.10
N VAL A 60 8.54 -5.72 -6.17
CA VAL A 60 8.89 -6.23 -7.51
C VAL A 60 10.16 -5.53 -8.02
N PRO A 61 11.22 -6.27 -8.41
CA PRO A 61 12.43 -5.68 -8.96
C PRO A 61 12.20 -4.99 -10.31
N ALA A 62 12.90 -3.87 -10.58
CA ALA A 62 12.81 -3.15 -11.86
C ALA A 62 13.52 -3.86 -13.04
N GLY A 63 14.15 -5.01 -12.80
CA GLY A 63 14.97 -5.75 -13.76
C GLY A 63 16.46 -5.73 -13.42
N GLU A 64 17.31 -5.92 -14.43
CA GLU A 64 18.77 -6.13 -14.27
C GLU A 64 19.53 -4.91 -13.72
N SER A 65 18.94 -3.72 -13.77
CA SER A 65 19.54 -2.46 -13.31
C SER A 65 19.63 -2.32 -11.78
N GLY A 66 19.03 -3.26 -11.03
CA GLY A 66 18.89 -3.15 -9.58
C GLY A 66 17.77 -2.17 -9.19
N GLY A 67 17.27 -2.31 -7.95
CA GLY A 67 16.17 -1.51 -7.43
C GLY A 67 14.77 -2.11 -7.70
N TYR A 68 13.75 -1.33 -7.38
CA TYR A 68 12.35 -1.74 -7.43
C TYR A 68 11.61 -1.06 -8.58
N LEU A 69 10.62 -1.75 -9.15
CA LEU A 69 9.73 -1.26 -10.21
C LEU A 69 9.12 0.10 -9.85
N HIS A 70 8.84 0.27 -8.56
CA HIS A 70 8.33 1.51 -7.99
C HIS A 70 9.37 2.10 -7.05
N ASP A 71 9.88 3.29 -7.35
CA ASP A 71 10.88 3.94 -6.50
C ASP A 71 10.25 4.64 -5.28
N ASP A 72 11.09 5.24 -4.42
CA ASP A 72 10.63 5.90 -3.21
C ASP A 72 9.87 7.21 -3.52
N GLU A 73 10.12 7.85 -4.66
CA GLU A 73 9.38 9.03 -5.09
C GLU A 73 7.95 8.66 -5.46
N GLN A 74 7.77 7.55 -6.17
CA GLN A 74 6.47 7.00 -6.51
C GLN A 74 5.67 6.62 -5.26
N VAL A 75 6.31 6.00 -4.25
CA VAL A 75 5.67 5.72 -2.95
C VAL A 75 5.21 6.99 -2.25
N ARG A 76 6.04 8.03 -2.20
CA ARG A 76 5.67 9.34 -1.62
C ARG A 76 4.52 9.99 -2.41
N GLY A 77 4.53 9.86 -3.73
CA GLY A 77 3.47 10.34 -4.61
C GLY A 77 2.13 9.67 -4.33
N TRP A 78 2.12 8.35 -4.14
CA TRP A 78 0.91 7.61 -3.76
C TRP A 78 0.39 8.02 -2.38
N LEU A 79 1.26 8.20 -1.38
CA LEU A 79 0.84 8.70 -0.07
C LEU A 79 0.20 10.08 -0.15
N ALA A 80 0.75 10.98 -0.97
CA ALA A 80 0.18 12.31 -1.18
C ALA A 80 -1.19 12.23 -1.88
N GLU A 81 -1.31 11.38 -2.91
CA GLU A 81 -2.57 11.18 -3.63
C GLU A 81 -3.65 10.53 -2.75
N LEU A 82 -3.28 9.56 -1.89
CA LEU A 82 -4.16 8.94 -0.91
C LEU A 82 -4.79 10.01 0.02
N ARG A 83 -3.95 10.87 0.61
CA ARG A 83 -4.38 11.97 1.49
C ARG A 83 -5.28 12.96 0.77
N LYS A 84 -4.96 13.28 -0.48
CA LYS A 84 -5.76 14.19 -1.32
C LYS A 84 -7.14 13.62 -1.63
N ARG A 85 -7.24 12.33 -1.97
CA ARG A 85 -8.52 11.66 -2.24
C ARG A 85 -9.36 11.51 -0.98
N ARG A 86 -8.74 11.22 0.16
CA ARG A 86 -9.40 11.12 1.47
C ARG A 86 -10.06 12.43 1.92
N ALA A 87 -9.49 13.56 1.55
CA ALA A 87 -10.00 14.89 1.94
C ALA A 87 -11.15 15.40 1.04
N ARG A 88 -11.62 14.60 0.07
CA ARG A 88 -12.70 14.97 -0.86
C ARG A 88 -14.07 14.52 -0.40
#